data_AF-A0A7R9TWL1-F1
#
_entry.id   AF-A0A7R9TWL1-F1
#
_cell.length_a   1.000
_cell.length_b   1.000
_cell.length_c   1.000
_cell.angle_alpha   90.00
_cell.angle_beta   90.00
_cell.angle_gamma   90.00
#
_symmetry.space_group_name_H-M   'P 1'
#
loop_
_entity.id
_entity.type
_entity.pdbx_description
1 polymer ?
#
loop_
_entity_poly.entity_id
_entity_poly.type
_entity_poly.pdbx_seq_one_letter_code
_entity_poly.pdbx_strand_id
1 'polypeptide(L)'
;GTEEPYPAAAPYVGYRADLCALLANLCFGRADLSDALARVGGAELLLSQTRVDEAAPMAREWALWGVRNVCEVSPVAHERLHGLDALHAADDDRELRGRGVRVQLGPDGKPTIHHDSAPSS
;
A
#
# COMPACT_ATOMS: atom_id res chain seq x y z
N GLY A 1 -3.46 24.85 19.20
CA GLY A 1 -4.60 23.92 19.29
C GLY A 1 -4.04 22.60 19.75
N THR A 2 -4.63 22.00 20.77
CA THR A 2 -4.23 20.66 21.24
C THR A 2 -4.70 19.65 20.19
N GLU A 3 -3.77 19.08 19.42
CA GLU A 3 -4.06 17.92 18.58
C GLU A 3 -4.51 16.80 19.51
N GLU A 4 -5.76 16.33 19.34
CA GLU A 4 -6.19 15.08 19.96
C GLU A 4 -5.24 13.97 19.49
N PRO A 5 -4.68 13.17 20.42
CA PRO A 5 -3.78 12.10 20.03
C PRO A 5 -4.57 11.12 19.16
N TYR A 6 -4.11 10.97 17.91
CA TYR A 6 -4.63 9.95 17.01
C TYR A 6 -4.60 8.59 17.73
N PRO A 7 -5.68 7.79 17.69
CA PRO A 7 -5.75 6.56 18.47
C PRO A 7 -4.55 5.66 18.15
N ALA A 8 -3.75 5.37 19.18
CA ALA A 8 -2.51 4.61 19.06
C ALA A 8 -2.73 3.11 18.79
N ALA A 9 -3.97 2.64 18.89
CA ALA A 9 -4.33 1.24 18.71
C ALA A 9 -5.64 1.09 17.93
N ALA A 10 -5.76 -0.01 17.18
CA ALA A 10 -7.01 -0.38 16.54
C ALA A 10 -8.10 -0.64 17.60
N PRO A 11 -9.35 -0.19 17.38
CA PRO A 11 -10.44 -0.41 18.33
C PRO A 11 -10.75 -1.89 18.59
N TYR A 12 -10.51 -2.75 17.60
CA TYR A 12 -10.67 -4.21 17.70
C TYR A 12 -9.82 -4.94 16.64
N VAL A 13 -9.64 -6.25 16.85
CA VAL A 13 -8.92 -7.12 15.92
C VAL A 13 -9.67 -7.22 14.59
N GLY A 14 -9.02 -6.85 13.49
CA GLY A 14 -9.63 -6.84 12.16
C GLY A 14 -10.24 -5.50 11.74
N TYR A 15 -10.21 -4.46 12.59
CA TYR A 15 -10.74 -3.14 12.24
C TYR A 15 -10.26 -2.61 10.88
N ARG A 16 -8.96 -2.72 10.59
CA ARG A 16 -8.38 -2.34 9.29
C ARG A 16 -8.95 -3.17 8.14
N ALA A 17 -9.13 -4.47 8.36
CA ALA A 17 -9.69 -5.36 7.34
C ALA A 17 -11.14 -4.98 7.02
N ASP A 18 -11.95 -4.68 8.04
CA ASP A 18 -13.34 -4.26 7.85
C ASP A 18 -13.44 -2.93 7.12
N LEU A 19 -12.57 -1.97 7.43
CA LEU A 19 -12.50 -0.70 6.69
C LEU A 19 -12.12 -0.93 5.22
N CYS A 20 -11.08 -1.71 4.94
CA CYS A 20 -10.70 -2.07 3.57
C CYS A 20 -11.86 -2.78 2.85
N ALA A 21 -12.55 -3.70 3.54
CA ALA A 21 -13.66 -4.46 2.99
C ALA A 21 -14.84 -3.56 2.62
N LEU A 22 -15.19 -2.62 3.50
CA LEU A 22 -16.24 -1.64 3.25
C LEU A 22 -15.92 -0.81 1.99
N LEU A 23 -14.71 -0.26 1.92
CA LEU A 23 -14.28 0.56 0.79
C LEU A 23 -14.24 -0.23 -0.52
N ALA A 24 -13.67 -1.44 -0.49
CA ALA A 24 -13.58 -2.31 -1.65
C ALA A 24 -14.97 -2.68 -2.21
N ASN A 25 -15.91 -3.04 -1.32
CA ASN A 25 -17.29 -3.38 -1.70
C ASN A 25 -18.04 -2.15 -2.26
N LEU A 26 -17.86 -0.97 -1.67
CA LEU A 26 -18.47 0.27 -2.18
C LEU A 26 -18.03 0.59 -3.61
N CYS A 27 -16.77 0.29 -3.95
CA CYS A 27 -16.19 0.61 -5.25
C CYS A 27 -16.47 -0.45 -6.33
N PHE A 28 -17.01 -1.62 -5.99
CA PHE A 28 -17.19 -2.73 -6.94
C PHE A 28 -18.14 -2.34 -8.08
N GLY A 29 -17.60 -2.17 -9.28
CA GLY A 29 -18.34 -1.79 -10.49
C GLY A 29 -18.96 -0.39 -10.46
N ARG A 30 -18.55 0.49 -9.54
CA ARG A 30 -19.19 1.81 -9.31
C ARG A 30 -18.23 2.97 -9.53
N ALA A 31 -18.12 3.44 -10.77
CA ALA A 31 -17.25 4.55 -11.16
C ALA A 31 -17.41 5.80 -10.29
N ASP A 32 -18.63 6.25 -10.02
CA ASP A 32 -18.88 7.46 -9.22
C ASP A 32 -18.31 7.38 -7.79
N LEU A 33 -18.42 6.20 -7.16
CA LEU A 33 -17.85 5.99 -5.82
C LEU A 33 -16.35 5.79 -5.87
N SER A 34 -15.83 5.07 -6.85
CA SER A 34 -14.39 4.91 -7.04
C SER A 34 -13.71 6.26 -7.27
N ASP A 35 -14.29 7.12 -8.10
CA ASP A 35 -13.84 8.49 -8.33
C ASP A 35 -13.93 9.36 -7.08
N ALA A 36 -15.04 9.25 -6.33
CA ALA A 36 -15.19 9.98 -5.07
C ALA A 36 -14.15 9.55 -4.03
N LEU A 37 -13.90 8.25 -3.92
CA LEU A 37 -12.88 7.69 -3.05
C LEU A 37 -11.48 8.14 -3.48
N ALA A 38 -11.18 8.11 -4.77
CA ALA A 38 -9.90 8.56 -5.31
C ALA A 38 -9.65 10.05 -5.02
N ARG A 39 -10.66 10.92 -5.20
CA ARG A 39 -10.53 12.37 -4.92
C ARG A 39 -10.14 12.68 -3.47
N VAL A 40 -10.50 11.82 -2.52
CA VAL A 40 -10.16 11.98 -1.10
C VAL A 40 -8.89 11.22 -0.68
N GLY A 41 -8.12 10.69 -1.63
CA GLY A 41 -6.89 9.93 -1.35
C GLY A 41 -7.13 8.48 -0.92
N GLY A 42 -8.36 7.97 -1.08
CA GLY A 42 -8.71 6.62 -0.66
C GLY A 42 -8.10 5.52 -1.53
N ALA A 43 -7.71 5.82 -2.77
CA ALA A 43 -7.00 4.87 -3.63
C ALA A 43 -5.57 4.61 -3.11
N GLU A 44 -4.87 5.67 -2.73
CA GLU A 44 -3.54 5.65 -2.11
C GLU A 44 -3.60 4.99 -0.72
N LEU A 45 -4.67 5.26 0.05
CA LEU A 45 -4.95 4.58 1.30
C LEU A 45 -5.04 3.07 1.07
N LEU A 46 -5.92 2.59 0.18
CA LEU A 46 -6.05 1.16 -0.13
C LEU A 46 -4.72 0.57 -0.58
N LEU A 47 -3.98 1.26 -1.46
CA LEU A 47 -2.66 0.81 -1.90
C LEU A 47 -1.68 0.63 -0.73
N SER A 48 -1.66 1.56 0.23
CA SER A 48 -0.79 1.47 1.42
C SER A 48 -1.08 0.25 2.31
N GLN A 49 -2.30 -0.30 2.23
CA GLN A 49 -2.73 -1.45 3.03
C GLN A 49 -2.40 -2.80 2.35
N THR A 50 -1.70 -2.81 1.21
CA THR A 50 -1.31 -4.03 0.49
C THR A 50 -0.04 -4.72 1.03
N ARG A 51 0.57 -4.14 2.08
CA ARG A 51 1.69 -4.77 2.81
C ARG A 51 1.15 -5.85 3.74
N VAL A 52 1.95 -6.90 3.95
CA VAL A 52 1.61 -7.97 4.90
C VAL A 52 1.60 -7.37 6.31
N ASP A 53 0.49 -7.56 7.01
CA ASP A 53 0.32 -7.24 8.42
C ASP A 53 -0.11 -8.53 9.12
N GLU A 54 0.79 -9.11 9.94
CA GLU A 54 0.52 -10.35 10.67
C GLU A 54 -0.66 -10.21 11.65
N ALA A 55 -0.93 -8.99 12.13
CA ALA A 55 -2.05 -8.71 13.02
C ALA A 55 -3.38 -8.55 12.28
N ALA A 56 -3.36 -8.38 10.95
CA ALA A 56 -4.57 -8.26 10.13
C ALA A 56 -4.37 -8.87 8.72
N PRO A 57 -4.22 -10.20 8.59
CA PRO A 57 -3.91 -10.85 7.31
C PRO A 57 -4.93 -10.56 6.21
N MET A 58 -6.20 -10.38 6.59
CA MET A 58 -7.28 -10.07 5.64
C MET A 58 -7.29 -8.63 5.16
N ALA A 59 -6.65 -7.69 5.86
CA ALA A 59 -6.59 -6.30 5.42
C ALA A 59 -5.88 -6.19 4.06
N ARG A 60 -4.82 -6.98 3.86
CA ARG A 60 -4.08 -7.04 2.60
C ARG A 60 -4.96 -7.51 1.44
N GLU A 61 -5.71 -8.59 1.62
CA GLU A 61 -6.52 -9.16 0.56
C GLU A 61 -7.67 -8.22 0.16
N TRP A 62 -8.32 -7.60 1.16
CA TRP A 62 -9.33 -6.57 0.93
C TRP A 62 -8.76 -5.33 0.26
N ALA A 63 -7.55 -4.91 0.64
CA ALA A 63 -6.87 -3.79 0.03
C ALA A 63 -6.54 -4.05 -1.46
N LEU A 64 -6.00 -5.22 -1.78
CA LEU A 64 -5.73 -5.63 -3.16
C LEU A 64 -7.00 -5.66 -4.00
N TRP A 65 -8.09 -6.19 -3.43
CA TRP A 65 -9.38 -6.19 -4.12
C TRP A 65 -9.92 -4.77 -4.33
N GLY A 66 -9.80 -3.90 -3.32
CA GLY A 66 -10.18 -2.49 -3.42
C GLY A 66 -9.40 -1.73 -4.49
N VAL A 67 -8.07 -1.90 -4.54
CA VAL A 67 -7.22 -1.29 -5.58
C VAL A 67 -7.66 -1.76 -6.97
N ARG A 68 -7.90 -3.07 -7.16
CA ARG A 68 -8.45 -3.60 -8.41
C ARG A 68 -9.75 -2.89 -8.78
N ASN A 69 -10.73 -2.85 -7.87
CA ASN A 69 -12.06 -2.31 -8.14
C ASN A 69 -12.00 -0.83 -8.52
N VAL A 70 -11.16 -0.05 -7.84
CA VAL A 70 -11.00 1.37 -8.12
C VAL A 70 -10.34 1.59 -9.48
N CYS A 71 -9.23 0.90 -9.78
CA CYS A 71 -8.53 1.02 -11.08
C CYS A 71 -9.37 0.50 -12.25
N GLU A 72 -10.25 -0.48 -12.05
CA GLU A 72 -11.09 -1.03 -13.12
C GLU A 72 -12.04 0.02 -13.72
N VAL A 73 -12.50 0.99 -12.93
CA VAL A 73 -13.57 1.92 -13.34
C VAL A 73 -13.28 3.40 -13.15
N SER A 74 -12.20 3.78 -12.44
CA SER A 74 -11.90 5.18 -12.10
C SER A 74 -10.69 5.74 -12.86
N PRO A 75 -10.92 6.63 -13.84
CA PRO A 75 -9.84 7.40 -14.47
C PRO A 75 -9.11 8.30 -13.46
N VAL A 76 -9.83 8.85 -12.47
CA VAL A 76 -9.25 9.69 -11.42
C VAL A 76 -8.23 8.90 -10.60
N ALA A 77 -8.56 7.65 -10.26
CA ALA A 77 -7.62 6.79 -9.55
C ALA A 77 -6.39 6.48 -10.39
N HIS A 78 -6.54 6.18 -11.69
CA HIS A 78 -5.39 5.99 -12.57
C HIS A 78 -4.47 7.20 -12.57
N GLU A 79 -5.00 8.40 -12.79
CA GLU A 79 -4.19 9.63 -12.79
C GLU A 79 -3.41 9.80 -11.49
N ARG A 80 -4.08 9.61 -10.35
CA ARG A 80 -3.45 9.76 -9.03
C ARG A 80 -2.38 8.71 -8.76
N LEU A 81 -2.67 7.45 -9.07
CA LEU A 81 -1.73 6.35 -8.86
C LEU A 81 -0.54 6.41 -9.83
N HIS A 82 -0.74 6.89 -11.05
CA HIS A 82 0.35 7.16 -11.99
C HIS A 82 1.27 8.29 -11.54
N GLY A 83 0.74 9.26 -10.78
CA GLY A 83 1.52 10.33 -10.18
C GLY A 83 2.28 9.93 -8.91
N LEU A 84 2.20 8.67 -8.47
CA LEU A 84 2.96 8.20 -7.31
C LEU A 84 4.40 7.89 -7.71
N ASP A 85 5.33 8.60 -7.08
CA ASP A 85 6.74 8.29 -7.15
C ASP A 85 7.14 7.30 -6.06
N ALA A 86 8.00 6.35 -6.44
CA ALA A 86 8.63 5.46 -5.50
C ALA A 86 9.62 6.25 -4.63
N LEU A 87 9.19 6.61 -3.42
CA LEU A 87 10.01 7.40 -2.48
C LEU A 87 11.27 6.65 -2.02
N HIS A 88 11.18 5.34 -1.83
CA HIS A 88 12.32 4.49 -1.46
C HIS A 88 12.13 3.08 -2.04
N ALA A 89 13.25 2.43 -2.40
CA ALA A 89 13.25 0.98 -2.51
C ALA A 89 12.92 0.41 -1.12
N ALA A 90 12.67 -0.90 -1.01
CA ALA A 90 12.68 -1.57 0.30
C ALA A 90 14.09 -1.59 0.96
N ASP A 91 14.87 -0.51 0.80
CA ASP A 91 16.25 -0.32 1.24
C ASP A 91 16.40 -0.53 2.75
N ASP A 92 15.37 -0.20 3.53
CA ASP A 92 15.31 -0.37 4.99
C ASP A 92 14.52 -1.62 5.45
N ASP A 93 14.23 -2.55 4.53
CA ASP A 93 13.67 -3.83 4.95
C ASP A 93 14.74 -4.66 5.67
N ARG A 94 14.62 -4.70 7.00
CA ARG A 94 15.50 -5.43 7.91
C ARG A 94 15.61 -6.91 7.51
N GLU A 95 14.57 -7.48 6.89
CA GLU A 95 14.58 -8.86 6.42
C GLU A 95 15.52 -9.04 5.22
N LEU A 96 15.48 -8.14 4.24
CA LEU A 96 16.32 -8.20 3.04
C LEU A 96 17.81 -8.01 3.39
N ARG A 97 18.11 -7.03 4.25
CA ARG A 97 19.47 -6.82 4.77
C ARG A 97 19.97 -8.03 5.56
N GLY A 98 19.11 -8.66 6.36
CA GLY A 98 19.44 -9.89 7.10
C GLY A 98 19.82 -11.07 6.20
N ARG A 99 19.45 -11.03 4.91
CA ARG A 99 19.80 -12.04 3.90
C ARG A 99 20.95 -11.61 2.97
N GLY A 100 21.63 -10.49 3.27
CA GLY A 100 22.70 -9.95 2.43
C GLY A 100 22.20 -9.41 1.08
N VAL A 101 20.93 -9.02 1.01
CA VAL A 101 20.28 -8.50 -0.20
C VAL A 101 20.05 -7.01 -0.04
N ARG A 102 20.56 -6.22 -1.00
CA ARG A 102 20.31 -4.78 -1.10
C ARG A 102 19.50 -4.52 -2.36
N VAL A 103 18.40 -3.78 -2.23
CA VAL A 103 17.52 -3.46 -3.35
C VAL A 103 17.58 -1.96 -3.59
N GLN A 104 18.14 -1.55 -4.72
CA GLN A 104 18.16 -0.14 -5.13
C GLN A 104 17.13 0.13 -6.21
N LEU A 105 16.49 1.30 -6.20
CA LEU A 105 15.67 1.74 -7.32
C LEU A 105 16.56 2.30 -8.43
N GLY A 106 16.41 1.76 -9.63
CA GLY A 106 16.97 2.34 -10.83
C GLY A 106 16.27 3.66 -11.21
N PRO A 107 16.86 4.44 -12.12
CA PRO A 107 16.30 5.72 -12.58
C PRO A 107 14.96 5.58 -13.32
N ASP A 108 14.56 4.37 -13.71
CA ASP A 108 13.26 4.03 -14.30
C ASP A 108 12.24 3.51 -13.26
N GLY A 109 12.56 3.61 -11.97
CA GLY A 109 11.72 3.13 -10.87
C GLY A 109 11.70 1.62 -10.70
N LYS A 110 12.51 0.85 -11.45
CA LYS A 110 12.58 -0.60 -11.29
C LYS A 110 13.56 -1.00 -10.18
N PRO A 111 13.20 -1.96 -9.31
CA PRO A 111 14.10 -2.48 -8.30
C PRO A 111 15.22 -3.31 -8.94
N THR A 112 16.47 -2.99 -8.60
CA THR A 112 17.67 -3.76 -8.93
C THR A 112 18.20 -4.43 -7.67
N ILE A 113 18.45 -5.74 -7.74
CA ILE A 113 18.86 -6.55 -6.59
C ILE A 113 20.38 -6.73 -6.64
N HIS A 114 21.04 -6.41 -5.53
CA HIS A 114 22.47 -6.65 -5.31
C HIS A 114 22.65 -7.62 -4.15
N HIS A 115 23.48 -8.63 -4.35
CA HIS A 115 23.94 -9.50 -3.27
C HIS A 115 25.25 -8.97 -2.72
N ASP A 116 25.37 -8.83 -1.40
CA ASP A 116 26.67 -8.59 -0.78
C ASP A 116 27.57 -9.80 -1.09
N SER A 117 28.65 -9.57 -1.84
CA SER A 117 29.64 -10.61 -2.12
C SER A 117 30.32 -11.00 -0.82
N ALA A 118 30.47 -12.30 -0.57
CA ALA A 118 31.15 -12.81 0.62
C ALA A 118 32.53 -12.14 0.77
N PRO A 119 32.98 -11.82 2.00
CA PRO A 119 34.31 -11.28 2.19
C PRO A 119 35.33 -12.30 1.64
N SER A 120 36.18 -11.84 0.73
CA SER A 120 37.36 -12.58 0.27
C SER A 120 38.16 -13.01 1.50
N SER A 121 38.29 -14.31 1.70
CA SER A 121 39.27 -14.91 2.62
C SER A 121 40.71 -14.57 2.21
#